data_AF-A0A949DHZ9-F1
#
_entry.id   AF-A0A949DHZ9-F1
#
_cell.length_a   1.000
_cell.length_b   1.000
_cell.length_c   1.000
_cell.angle_alpha   90.00
_cell.angle_beta   90.00
_cell.angle_gamma   90.00
#
_symmetry.space_group_name_H-M   'P 1'
#
loop_
_entity.id
_entity.type
_entity.pdbx_description
1 polymer ?
#
loop_
_entity_poly.entity_id
_entity_poly.type
_entity_poly.pdbx_seq_one_letter_code
_entity_poly.pdbx_strand_id
1 'polypeptide(L)'
;MKKIKIPKIYFYKLLYPFTLFLYLLIGFFIGVVADKWSDGQLYNILLLRKEKTLAQIQEEAVPQNGYELKIIWKDLGQRMVKDGVIDEAKLAKVISGADTLPKEYKKYLDGSKQKIELTKENSRFWLDVLWGLGLANKNKLLESGEMQQGGDPSQFASTGGYALGKEDPMTYYSKFSYLPLSDKQQKRVEEIAKGIYRPCCGNSTAFPDCNHGMAMLGLVELLVYQNYSTDNIYKTALAFNSMWFPQTYWDIAYHFEKNEKDYSKVPPQEILSKTFSSAMGYAVIQREASIVEWPGVQKSGGGCSA
;
A
#
# COMPACT_ATOMS: atom_id res chain seq x y z
N MET A 1 34.99 -91.87 1.16
CA MET A 1 34.59 -90.46 0.88
C MET A 1 33.37 -90.10 1.74
N LYS A 2 33.54 -89.36 2.85
CA LYS A 2 32.44 -88.93 3.72
C LYS A 2 31.91 -87.56 3.24
N LYS A 3 30.66 -87.51 2.78
CA LYS A 3 29.94 -86.26 2.50
C LYS A 3 29.54 -85.60 3.82
N ILE A 4 30.11 -84.45 4.12
CA ILE A 4 29.70 -83.60 5.25
C ILE A 4 28.40 -82.91 4.83
N LYS A 5 27.28 -83.27 5.47
CA LYS A 5 26.00 -82.55 5.34
C LYS A 5 26.02 -81.37 6.31
N ILE A 6 26.13 -80.15 5.78
CA ILE A 6 25.95 -78.92 6.57
C ILE A 6 24.44 -78.72 6.80
N PRO A 7 23.97 -78.56 8.06
CA PRO A 7 22.56 -78.37 8.35
C PRO A 7 22.06 -77.00 7.87
N LYS A 8 21.02 -77.01 7.02
CA LYS A 8 20.33 -75.83 6.43
C LYS A 8 19.82 -74.80 7.46
N ILE A 9 19.79 -75.13 8.75
CA ILE A 9 19.17 -74.34 9.82
C ILE A 9 20.02 -73.12 10.25
N TYR A 10 21.34 -73.14 10.03
CA TYR A 10 22.21 -72.03 10.42
C TYR A 10 22.29 -70.87 9.41
N PHE A 11 21.85 -71.10 8.16
CA PHE A 11 22.00 -70.10 7.10
C PHE A 11 20.99 -68.94 7.24
N TYR A 12 19.75 -69.25 7.65
CA TYR A 12 18.68 -68.25 7.77
C TYR A 12 18.82 -67.33 9.00
N LYS A 13 19.43 -67.82 10.09
CA LYS A 13 19.65 -67.01 11.31
C LYS A 13 20.75 -65.95 11.15
N LEU A 14 21.67 -66.14 10.20
CA LEU A 14 22.71 -65.16 9.88
C LEU A 14 22.27 -64.17 8.78
N LEU A 15 21.43 -64.61 7.84
CA LEU A 15 20.92 -63.77 6.75
C LEU A 15 19.97 -62.67 7.23
N TYR A 16 19.09 -62.97 8.20
CA TYR A 16 18.10 -62.01 8.68
C TYR A 16 18.70 -60.72 9.28
N PRO A 17 19.63 -60.78 10.26
CA PRO A 17 20.25 -59.56 10.80
C PRO A 17 21.08 -58.82 9.74
N PHE A 18 21.68 -59.52 8.78
CA PHE A 18 22.43 -58.90 7.70
C PHE A 18 21.51 -58.13 6.73
N THR A 19 20.35 -58.70 6.38
CA THR A 19 19.35 -58.00 5.55
C THR A 19 18.77 -56.78 6.27
N LEU A 20 18.48 -56.87 7.57
CA LEU A 20 17.99 -55.75 8.37
C LEU A 20 19.02 -54.61 8.43
N PHE A 21 20.29 -54.96 8.64
CA PHE A 21 21.39 -53.99 8.64
C PHE A 21 21.56 -53.30 7.28
N LEU A 22 21.39 -54.05 6.18
CA LEU A 22 21.43 -53.48 4.83
C LEU A 22 20.28 -52.49 4.60
N TYR A 23 19.06 -52.79 5.04
CA TYR A 23 17.92 -51.86 4.94
C TYR A 23 18.13 -50.59 5.78
N LEU A 24 18.70 -50.71 6.98
CA LEU A 24 19.04 -49.55 7.81
C LEU A 24 20.14 -48.68 7.20
N LEU A 25 21.17 -49.30 6.61
CA LEU A 25 22.20 -48.58 5.86
C LEU A 25 21.61 -47.86 4.64
N ILE A 26 20.78 -48.53 3.86
CA ILE A 26 20.11 -47.94 2.69
C ILE A 26 19.23 -46.77 3.14
N GLY A 27 18.44 -46.91 4.21
CA GLY A 27 17.63 -45.82 4.76
C GLY A 27 18.47 -44.64 5.23
N PHE A 28 19.60 -44.89 5.90
CA PHE A 28 20.54 -43.85 6.32
C PHE A 28 21.17 -43.11 5.13
N PHE A 29 21.63 -43.84 4.11
CA PHE A 29 22.19 -43.24 2.90
C PHE A 29 21.14 -42.48 2.08
N ILE A 30 19.90 -42.98 1.98
CA ILE A 30 18.80 -42.26 1.35
C ILE A 30 18.50 -40.97 2.13
N GLY A 31 18.48 -41.01 3.46
CA GLY A 31 18.30 -39.83 4.30
C GLY A 31 19.40 -38.78 4.09
N VAL A 32 20.67 -39.19 4.12
CA VAL A 32 21.83 -38.29 3.92
C VAL A 32 21.87 -37.74 2.49
N VAL A 33 21.52 -38.55 1.48
CA VAL A 33 21.45 -38.09 0.09
C VAL A 33 20.26 -37.15 -0.13
N ALA A 34 19.09 -37.44 0.46
CA ALA A 34 17.92 -36.59 0.39
C ALA A 34 18.17 -35.23 1.05
N ASP A 35 18.81 -35.21 2.22
CA ASP A 35 19.19 -34.01 2.98
C ASP A 35 20.19 -33.15 2.18
N LYS A 36 21.25 -33.77 1.62
CA LYS A 36 22.20 -33.08 0.75
C LYS A 36 21.59 -32.61 -0.58
N TRP A 37 20.59 -33.33 -1.10
CA TRP A 37 19.90 -32.95 -2.33
C TRP A 37 18.90 -31.81 -2.09
N SER A 38 18.22 -31.78 -0.94
CA SER A 38 17.39 -30.64 -0.53
C SER A 38 18.22 -29.40 -0.23
N ASP A 39 19.34 -29.54 0.49
CA ASP A 39 20.26 -28.43 0.76
C ASP A 39 20.89 -27.91 -0.53
N GLY A 40 21.26 -28.81 -1.45
CA GLY A 40 21.77 -28.45 -2.77
C GLY A 40 20.74 -27.75 -3.64
N GLN A 41 19.45 -28.11 -3.56
CA GLN A 41 18.39 -27.40 -4.27
C GLN A 41 18.10 -26.03 -3.65
N LEU A 42 18.03 -25.92 -2.32
CA LEU A 42 17.89 -24.65 -1.61
C LEU A 42 19.06 -23.71 -1.92
N TYR A 43 20.29 -24.20 -1.89
CA TYR A 43 21.50 -23.44 -2.23
C TYR A 43 21.50 -22.98 -3.68
N ASN A 44 21.09 -23.83 -4.62
CA ASN A 44 20.97 -23.44 -6.03
C ASN A 44 19.81 -22.47 -6.26
N ILE A 45 18.68 -22.59 -5.55
CA ILE A 45 17.56 -21.62 -5.62
C ILE A 45 17.98 -20.26 -5.06
N LEU A 46 18.74 -20.23 -3.96
CA LEU A 46 19.33 -19.02 -3.37
C LEU A 46 20.34 -18.37 -4.34
N LEU A 47 21.20 -19.16 -5.00
CA LEU A 47 22.13 -18.66 -6.01
C LEU A 47 21.46 -18.24 -7.33
N LEU A 48 20.26 -18.75 -7.64
CA LEU A 48 19.49 -18.40 -8.84
C LEU A 48 18.68 -17.11 -8.68
N ARG A 49 18.42 -16.64 -7.45
CA ARG A 49 17.79 -15.32 -7.24
C ARG A 49 18.81 -14.23 -7.50
N LYS A 50 18.87 -13.76 -8.74
CA LYS A 50 19.58 -12.54 -9.09
C LYS A 50 18.98 -11.38 -8.29
N GLU A 51 19.78 -10.75 -7.42
CA GLU A 51 19.36 -9.54 -6.70
C GLU A 51 18.83 -8.49 -7.70
N LYS A 52 17.66 -7.92 -7.40
CA LYS A 52 17.08 -6.84 -8.21
C LYS A 52 18.00 -5.61 -8.15
N THR A 53 18.17 -4.93 -9.29
CA THR A 53 18.85 -3.63 -9.31
C THR A 53 17.98 -2.55 -8.67
N LEU A 54 18.57 -1.44 -8.22
CA LEU A 54 17.81 -0.32 -7.64
C LEU A 54 16.73 0.21 -8.60
N ALA A 55 17.02 0.28 -9.90
CA ALA A 55 16.04 0.69 -10.91
C ALA A 55 14.85 -0.29 -11.02
N GLN A 56 15.11 -1.60 -10.87
CA GLN A 56 14.04 -2.61 -10.84
C GLN A 56 13.18 -2.46 -9.59
N ILE A 57 13.78 -2.21 -8.43
CA ILE A 57 13.05 -1.98 -7.18
C ILE A 57 12.19 -0.70 -7.26
N GLN A 58 12.72 0.37 -7.86
CA GLN A 58 11.95 1.61 -8.07
C GLN A 58 10.71 1.38 -8.93
N GLU A 59 10.88 0.71 -10.08
CA GLU A 59 9.79 0.46 -11.02
C GLU A 59 8.72 -0.47 -10.43
N GLU A 60 9.13 -1.45 -9.62
CA GLU A 60 8.20 -2.37 -8.96
C GLU A 60 7.35 -1.67 -7.88
N ALA A 61 7.95 -0.76 -7.11
CA ALA A 61 7.26 -0.07 -6.03
C ALA A 61 6.43 1.13 -6.51
N VAL A 62 6.91 1.85 -7.52
CA VAL A 62 6.30 3.05 -8.09
C VAL A 62 6.52 3.04 -9.62
N PRO A 63 5.62 2.41 -10.39
CA PRO A 63 5.78 2.28 -11.84
C PRO A 63 5.82 3.62 -12.55
N GLN A 64 6.75 3.84 -13.50
CA GLN A 64 6.83 5.11 -14.24
C GLN A 64 5.56 5.41 -15.03
N ASN A 65 4.90 4.38 -15.58
CA ASN A 65 3.68 4.54 -16.37
C ASN A 65 2.42 4.83 -15.53
N GLY A 66 2.56 4.93 -14.20
CA GLY A 66 1.43 5.10 -13.31
C GLY A 66 0.64 3.82 -13.06
N TYR A 67 -0.59 3.98 -12.60
CA TYR A 67 -1.53 2.89 -12.35
C TYR A 67 -2.79 3.08 -13.18
N GLU A 68 -3.19 2.04 -13.92
CA GLU A 68 -4.49 2.00 -14.59
C GLU A 68 -5.59 1.64 -13.58
N LEU A 69 -6.07 2.65 -12.85
CA LEU A 69 -7.13 2.49 -11.86
C LEU A 69 -8.48 2.78 -12.50
N LYS A 70 -9.33 1.76 -12.71
CA LYS A 70 -10.66 1.97 -13.32
C LYS A 70 -11.69 2.49 -12.29
N ILE A 71 -11.41 3.58 -11.57
CA ILE A 71 -12.31 4.14 -10.56
C ILE A 71 -13.25 5.15 -11.22
N ILE A 72 -14.55 5.06 -10.93
CA ILE A 72 -15.55 5.91 -11.57
C ILE A 72 -15.60 7.27 -10.86
N TRP A 73 -15.27 8.37 -11.54
CA TRP A 73 -15.31 9.72 -10.96
C TRP A 73 -16.63 10.45 -11.21
N LYS A 74 -17.22 10.29 -12.41
CA LYS A 74 -18.48 10.95 -12.81
C LYS A 74 -18.44 12.47 -12.56
N ASP A 75 -19.49 13.03 -11.97
CA ASP A 75 -19.75 14.45 -11.74
C ASP A 75 -19.29 14.93 -10.35
N LEU A 76 -18.56 14.10 -9.58
CA LEU A 76 -18.11 14.43 -8.23
C LEU A 76 -17.39 15.77 -8.15
N GLY A 77 -16.41 15.99 -9.02
CA GLY A 77 -15.66 17.25 -9.05
C GLY A 77 -16.54 18.47 -9.35
N GLN A 78 -17.50 18.35 -10.27
CA GLN A 78 -18.44 19.45 -10.56
C GLN A 78 -19.29 19.82 -9.34
N ARG A 79 -19.76 18.82 -8.60
CA ARG A 79 -20.54 19.06 -7.37
C ARG A 79 -19.67 19.76 -6.31
N MET A 80 -18.44 19.29 -6.13
CA MET A 80 -17.50 19.91 -5.18
C MET A 80 -17.14 21.36 -5.54
N VAL A 81 -16.99 21.68 -6.84
CA VAL A 81 -16.79 23.07 -7.30
C VAL A 81 -18.03 23.94 -7.07
N LYS A 82 -19.21 23.38 -7.40
CA LYS A 82 -20.50 24.06 -7.22
C LYS A 82 -20.75 24.41 -5.75
N ASP A 83 -20.46 23.48 -4.85
CA ASP A 83 -20.65 23.64 -3.41
C ASP A 83 -19.53 24.44 -2.73
N GLY A 84 -18.51 24.86 -3.49
CA GLY A 84 -17.40 25.69 -3.02
C GLY A 84 -16.31 24.95 -2.27
N VAL A 85 -16.42 23.62 -2.15
CA VAL A 85 -15.37 22.77 -1.56
C VAL A 85 -14.07 22.92 -2.35
N ILE A 86 -14.15 23.05 -3.67
CA ILE A 86 -13.02 23.35 -4.54
C ILE A 86 -13.23 24.71 -5.21
N ASP A 87 -12.28 25.61 -5.04
CA ASP A 87 -12.09 26.79 -5.87
C ASP A 87 -11.11 26.46 -7.00
N GLU A 88 -11.57 26.50 -8.25
CA GLU A 88 -10.75 26.13 -9.42
C GLU A 88 -9.51 27.01 -9.59
N ALA A 89 -9.56 28.30 -9.22
CA ALA A 89 -8.43 29.20 -9.34
C ALA A 89 -7.39 28.92 -8.26
N LYS A 90 -7.82 28.62 -7.03
CA LYS A 90 -6.90 28.21 -5.95
C LYS A 90 -6.24 26.87 -6.27
N LEU A 91 -7.02 25.90 -6.76
CA LEU A 91 -6.46 24.61 -7.20
C LEU A 91 -5.47 24.79 -8.36
N ALA A 92 -5.79 25.62 -9.34
CA ALA A 92 -4.86 25.94 -10.43
C ALA A 92 -3.53 26.51 -9.90
N LYS A 93 -3.61 27.40 -8.91
CA LYS A 93 -2.43 28.02 -8.31
C LYS A 93 -1.53 27.00 -7.63
N VAL A 94 -2.11 26.04 -6.90
CA VAL A 94 -1.35 25.00 -6.20
C VAL A 94 -0.77 23.97 -7.18
N ILE A 95 -1.49 23.62 -8.24
CA ILE A 95 -1.08 22.57 -9.18
C ILE A 95 -0.07 23.05 -10.22
N SER A 96 -0.24 24.25 -10.77
CA SER A 96 0.59 24.74 -11.88
C SER A 96 1.16 26.14 -11.67
N GLY A 97 0.84 26.81 -10.55
CA GLY A 97 1.24 28.21 -10.32
C GLY A 97 0.46 29.22 -11.16
N ALA A 98 -0.49 28.77 -11.99
CA ALA A 98 -1.29 29.59 -12.88
C ALA A 98 -2.66 29.95 -12.29
N ASP A 99 -3.34 30.92 -12.89
CA ASP A 99 -4.67 31.36 -12.45
C ASP A 99 -5.80 30.48 -13.00
N THR A 100 -5.51 29.65 -14.00
CA THR A 100 -6.47 28.76 -14.66
C THR A 100 -5.99 27.33 -14.65
N LEU A 101 -6.88 26.40 -14.30
CA LEU A 101 -6.55 24.99 -14.23
C LEU A 101 -6.26 24.44 -15.64
N PRO A 102 -5.13 23.72 -15.83
CA PRO A 102 -4.83 23.08 -17.09
C PRO A 102 -5.96 22.17 -17.60
N LYS A 103 -6.12 22.06 -18.93
CA LYS A 103 -7.26 21.36 -19.56
C LYS A 103 -7.29 19.88 -19.18
N GLU A 104 -6.13 19.27 -19.00
CA GLU A 104 -5.95 17.89 -18.58
C GLU A 104 -6.57 17.59 -17.21
N TYR A 105 -6.65 18.59 -16.32
CA TYR A 105 -7.26 18.47 -15.00
C TYR A 105 -8.70 18.97 -14.98
N LYS A 106 -9.03 19.98 -15.80
CA LYS A 106 -10.37 20.55 -15.89
C LYS A 106 -11.45 19.52 -16.20
N LYS A 107 -11.11 18.49 -16.99
CA LYS A 107 -12.02 17.37 -17.29
C LYS A 107 -12.57 16.67 -16.03
N TYR A 108 -11.85 16.69 -14.91
CA TYR A 108 -12.31 16.08 -13.66
C TYR A 108 -13.26 16.97 -12.85
N LEU A 109 -13.39 18.25 -13.20
CA LEU A 109 -14.21 19.23 -12.47
C LEU A 109 -15.38 19.78 -13.29
N ASP A 110 -15.40 19.56 -14.61
CA ASP A 110 -16.41 20.13 -15.52
C ASP A 110 -17.75 19.35 -15.57
N GLY A 111 -17.83 18.18 -14.91
CA GLY A 111 -19.01 17.32 -14.87
C GLY A 111 -19.05 16.25 -15.96
N SER A 112 -18.01 16.19 -16.81
CA SER A 112 -17.84 15.08 -17.73
C SER A 112 -17.64 13.77 -16.97
N LYS A 113 -18.17 12.67 -17.51
CA LYS A 113 -18.10 11.35 -16.85
C LYS A 113 -16.69 10.76 -16.99
N GLN A 114 -15.81 11.17 -16.08
CA GLN A 114 -14.42 10.71 -16.05
C GLN A 114 -14.23 9.44 -15.22
N LYS A 115 -13.08 8.82 -15.45
CA LYS A 115 -12.46 7.84 -14.55
C LYS A 115 -11.22 8.47 -13.94
N ILE A 116 -10.87 8.06 -12.73
CA ILE A 116 -9.58 8.44 -12.14
C ILE A 116 -8.47 7.76 -12.95
N GLU A 117 -7.42 8.49 -13.29
CA GLU A 117 -6.19 7.96 -13.86
C GLU A 117 -5.07 8.43 -12.95
N LEU A 118 -4.27 7.53 -12.36
CA LEU A 118 -3.21 7.91 -11.44
C LEU A 118 -1.86 7.77 -12.13
N THR A 119 -1.14 8.88 -12.26
CA THR A 119 0.22 8.95 -12.75
C THR A 119 1.07 9.74 -11.78
N LYS A 120 2.39 9.75 -11.99
CA LYS A 120 3.30 10.55 -11.17
C LYS A 120 3.03 12.04 -11.31
N GLU A 121 2.66 12.49 -12.50
CA GLU A 121 2.44 13.89 -12.86
C GLU A 121 1.16 14.45 -12.23
N ASN A 122 0.12 13.62 -12.10
CA ASN A 122 -1.17 14.04 -11.57
C ASN A 122 -1.44 13.61 -10.12
N SER A 123 -0.50 12.93 -9.47
CA SER A 123 -0.66 12.43 -8.10
C SER A 123 -0.99 13.55 -7.11
N ARG A 124 -0.38 14.73 -7.31
CA ARG A 124 -0.65 15.93 -6.51
C ARG A 124 -2.07 16.48 -6.74
N PHE A 125 -2.53 16.50 -7.99
CA PHE A 125 -3.92 16.88 -8.30
C PHE A 125 -4.90 15.99 -7.55
N TRP A 126 -4.67 14.67 -7.57
CA TRP A 126 -5.54 13.75 -6.85
C TRP A 126 -5.44 13.86 -5.34
N LEU A 127 -4.25 14.14 -4.79
CA LEU A 127 -4.12 14.42 -3.35
C LEU A 127 -5.06 15.56 -2.94
N ASP A 128 -4.98 16.68 -3.66
CA ASP A 128 -5.73 17.90 -3.31
C ASP A 128 -7.25 17.73 -3.52
N VAL A 129 -7.68 17.08 -4.61
CA VAL A 129 -9.10 16.82 -4.89
C VAL A 129 -9.69 15.78 -3.92
N LEU A 130 -8.97 14.69 -3.65
CA LEU A 130 -9.44 13.67 -2.71
C LEU A 130 -9.42 14.19 -1.27
N TRP A 131 -8.50 15.09 -0.92
CA TRP A 131 -8.51 15.78 0.38
C TRP A 131 -9.81 16.55 0.54
N GLY A 132 -10.19 17.38 -0.45
CA GLY A 132 -11.47 18.08 -0.42
C GLY A 132 -12.66 17.12 -0.32
N LEU A 133 -12.62 15.97 -1.01
CA LEU A 133 -13.69 14.98 -0.97
C LEU A 133 -13.82 14.37 0.43
N GLY A 134 -12.71 13.90 1.02
CA GLY A 134 -12.72 13.32 2.36
C GLY A 134 -13.13 14.32 3.44
N LEU A 135 -12.70 15.58 3.31
CA LEU A 135 -13.08 16.66 4.23
C LEU A 135 -14.60 16.93 4.18
N ALA A 136 -15.15 17.01 2.96
CA ALA A 136 -16.49 17.51 2.74
C ALA A 136 -17.59 16.44 2.75
N ASN A 137 -17.23 15.18 2.44
CA ASN A 137 -18.17 14.08 2.46
C ASN A 137 -18.56 13.73 3.89
N LYS A 138 -19.85 13.55 4.13
CA LYS A 138 -20.39 13.22 5.44
C LYS A 138 -19.95 11.82 5.88
N ASN A 139 -19.25 11.73 7.01
CA ASN A 139 -18.77 10.45 7.54
C ASN A 139 -18.72 10.41 9.07
N LYS A 140 -19.13 9.28 9.66
CA LYS A 140 -19.10 9.07 11.13
C LYS A 140 -17.68 9.17 11.73
N LEU A 141 -16.64 8.85 10.95
CA LEU A 141 -15.24 9.00 11.35
C LEU A 141 -14.86 10.47 11.63
N LEU A 142 -15.50 11.41 10.94
CA LEU A 142 -15.28 12.85 11.15
C LEU A 142 -16.20 13.43 12.24
N GLU A 143 -17.42 12.92 12.36
CA GLU A 143 -18.42 13.42 13.32
C GLU A 143 -18.23 12.89 14.75
N SER A 144 -17.61 11.72 14.90
CA SER A 144 -17.49 11.03 16.20
C SER A 144 -16.20 10.21 16.38
N GLY A 145 -15.33 10.20 15.37
CA GLY A 145 -14.08 9.43 15.39
C GLY A 145 -12.92 10.13 16.09
N GLU A 146 -11.70 9.68 15.79
CA GLU A 146 -10.48 10.04 16.52
C GLU A 146 -10.15 11.54 16.44
N MET A 147 -10.53 12.26 15.38
CA MET A 147 -10.36 13.72 15.31
C MET A 147 -11.19 14.46 16.37
N GLN A 148 -12.41 14.01 16.68
CA GLN A 148 -13.25 14.62 17.72
C GLN A 148 -12.74 14.27 19.12
N GLN A 149 -12.17 13.08 19.28
CA GLN A 149 -11.64 12.60 20.56
C GLN A 149 -10.27 13.21 20.87
N GLY A 150 -9.48 13.50 19.82
CA GLY A 150 -8.12 14.00 19.90
C GLY A 150 -7.99 15.51 20.08
N GLY A 151 -9.08 16.28 19.99
CA GLY A 151 -9.07 17.73 20.20
C GLY A 151 -10.12 18.45 19.38
N ASP A 152 -9.87 19.73 19.10
CA ASP A 152 -10.67 20.54 18.19
C ASP A 152 -10.38 20.14 16.73
N PRO A 153 -11.37 19.60 15.99
CA PRO A 153 -11.22 19.22 14.59
C PRO A 153 -10.69 20.32 13.69
N SER A 154 -10.89 21.61 14.03
CA SER A 154 -10.42 22.76 13.24
C SER A 154 -8.89 22.96 13.28
N GLN A 155 -8.20 22.36 14.25
CA GLN A 155 -6.77 22.59 14.52
C GLN A 155 -5.86 21.54 13.87
N PHE A 156 -6.41 20.50 13.23
CA PHE A 156 -5.61 19.50 12.55
C PHE A 156 -5.11 20.00 11.19
N ALA A 157 -4.01 19.44 10.69
CA ALA A 157 -3.46 19.83 9.39
C ALA A 157 -4.44 19.54 8.23
N SER A 158 -5.31 18.53 8.37
CA SER A 158 -6.35 18.21 7.38
C SER A 158 -7.48 19.23 7.28
N THR A 159 -7.63 20.12 8.25
CA THR A 159 -8.68 21.15 8.27
C THR A 159 -8.04 22.53 8.22
N GLY A 160 -7.23 22.88 9.22
CA GLY A 160 -6.53 24.18 9.28
C GLY A 160 -5.56 24.43 8.14
N GLY A 161 -5.08 23.37 7.47
CA GLY A 161 -4.22 23.48 6.28
C GLY A 161 -4.97 23.56 4.95
N TYR A 162 -6.30 23.45 4.94
CA TYR A 162 -7.08 23.38 3.70
C TYR A 162 -7.44 24.79 3.19
N ALA A 163 -6.70 25.33 2.23
CA ALA A 163 -7.05 26.63 1.62
C ALA A 163 -7.71 26.51 0.24
N LEU A 164 -8.05 25.30 -0.22
CA LEU A 164 -8.54 25.05 -1.58
C LEU A 164 -10.03 25.36 -1.78
N GLY A 165 -10.81 25.55 -0.70
CA GLY A 165 -12.22 25.92 -0.76
C GLY A 165 -12.47 27.42 -0.87
N LYS A 166 -13.72 27.80 -1.13
CA LYS A 166 -14.15 29.22 -1.21
C LYS A 166 -14.33 29.86 0.17
N GLU A 167 -14.68 29.06 1.16
CA GLU A 167 -14.96 29.45 2.53
C GLU A 167 -14.04 28.71 3.51
N ASP A 168 -14.27 28.92 4.81
CA ASP A 168 -13.57 28.22 5.88
C ASP A 168 -13.76 26.68 5.78
N PRO A 169 -12.72 25.87 6.01
CA PRO A 169 -12.79 24.40 5.93
C PRO A 169 -13.88 23.79 6.81
N MET A 170 -14.15 24.37 7.98
CA MET A 170 -15.18 23.87 8.89
C MET A 170 -16.60 24.12 8.37
N THR A 171 -16.79 24.99 7.38
CA THR A 171 -18.07 25.11 6.67
C THR A 171 -18.38 23.90 5.78
N TYR A 172 -17.36 23.12 5.41
CA TYR A 172 -17.49 21.92 4.58
C TYR A 172 -17.40 20.63 5.37
N TYR A 173 -16.71 20.66 6.52
CA TYR A 173 -16.39 19.49 7.34
C TYR A 173 -17.59 18.54 7.55
N SER A 174 -17.51 17.34 6.97
CA SER A 174 -18.52 16.29 7.05
C SER A 174 -19.96 16.73 6.71
N LYS A 175 -20.13 17.67 5.77
CA LYS A 175 -21.42 18.31 5.48
C LYS A 175 -22.23 17.64 4.37
N PHE A 176 -21.58 17.28 3.26
CA PHE A 176 -22.26 16.91 2.02
C PHE A 176 -22.39 15.39 1.89
N SER A 177 -23.51 14.92 1.39
CA SER A 177 -23.74 13.50 1.13
C SER A 177 -23.31 13.11 -0.29
N TYR A 178 -22.05 13.37 -0.66
CA TYR A 178 -21.54 13.03 -2.00
C TYR A 178 -21.53 11.52 -2.26
N LEU A 179 -21.21 10.76 -1.22
CA LEU A 179 -21.11 9.30 -1.20
C LEU A 179 -22.02 8.77 -0.08
N PRO A 180 -23.34 8.64 -0.31
CA PRO A 180 -24.26 8.14 0.72
C PRO A 180 -23.98 6.66 1.00
N LEU A 181 -23.18 6.38 2.04
CA LEU A 181 -22.81 5.04 2.47
C LEU A 181 -23.96 4.39 3.25
N SER A 182 -24.29 3.14 2.93
CA SER A 182 -25.10 2.29 3.81
C SER A 182 -24.33 1.96 5.09
N ASP A 183 -25.02 1.52 6.16
CA ASP A 183 -24.34 1.11 7.41
C ASP A 183 -23.29 0.00 7.20
N LYS A 184 -23.56 -0.93 6.26
CA LYS A 184 -22.58 -1.97 5.88
C LYS A 184 -21.36 -1.36 5.22
N GLN A 185 -21.54 -0.38 4.33
CA GLN A 185 -20.42 0.32 3.68
C GLN A 185 -19.65 1.17 4.69
N GLN A 186 -20.33 1.88 5.59
CA GLN A 186 -19.69 2.67 6.64
C GLN A 186 -18.77 1.81 7.52
N LYS A 187 -19.26 0.65 8.00
CA LYS A 187 -18.42 -0.30 8.76
C LYS A 187 -17.19 -0.76 7.98
N ARG A 188 -17.34 -1.02 6.68
CA ARG A 188 -16.21 -1.39 5.81
C ARG A 188 -15.20 -0.25 5.66
N VAL A 189 -15.66 1.00 5.54
CA VAL A 189 -14.76 2.17 5.52
C VAL A 189 -13.97 2.23 6.83
N GLU A 190 -14.62 2.10 7.97
CA GLU A 190 -13.97 2.14 9.29
C GLU A 190 -12.93 1.01 9.47
N GLU A 191 -13.27 -0.22 9.07
CA GLU A 191 -12.36 -1.37 9.14
C GLU A 191 -11.12 -1.20 8.25
N ILE A 192 -11.31 -0.71 7.02
CA ILE A 192 -10.21 -0.52 6.07
C ILE A 192 -9.35 0.68 6.48
N ALA A 193 -9.97 1.79 6.88
CA ALA A 193 -9.26 3.01 7.25
C ALA A 193 -8.32 2.80 8.45
N LYS A 194 -8.68 1.93 9.41
CA LYS A 194 -7.80 1.55 10.54
C LYS A 194 -6.52 0.82 10.12
N GLY A 195 -6.54 0.16 8.96
CA GLY A 195 -5.42 -0.63 8.46
C GLY A 195 -4.45 0.13 7.55
N ILE A 196 -4.79 1.35 7.13
CA ILE A 196 -4.00 2.13 6.18
C ILE A 196 -3.25 3.24 6.91
N TYR A 197 -1.94 3.28 6.74
CA TYR A 197 -1.03 4.30 7.27
C TYR A 197 -0.29 5.01 6.15
N ARG A 198 0.27 6.19 6.47
CA ARG A 198 1.10 7.01 5.58
C ARG A 198 2.37 7.49 6.30
N PRO A 199 3.51 7.66 5.61
CA PRO A 199 4.79 7.88 6.27
C PRO A 199 4.96 9.28 6.87
N CYS A 200 4.01 10.19 6.62
CA CYS A 200 4.05 11.56 7.15
C CYS A 200 3.48 11.73 8.58
N CYS A 201 2.79 10.75 9.17
CA CYS A 201 2.48 10.74 10.61
C CYS A 201 2.26 9.31 11.16
N GLY A 202 1.98 9.18 12.46
CA GLY A 202 1.77 7.91 13.14
C GLY A 202 0.34 7.35 13.12
N ASN A 203 -0.64 8.10 12.63
CA ASN A 203 -2.06 7.80 12.69
C ASN A 203 -2.56 7.08 11.43
N SER A 204 -3.59 6.24 11.61
CA SER A 204 -4.25 5.54 10.51
C SER A 204 -5.18 6.48 9.72
N THR A 205 -5.66 6.05 8.56
CA THR A 205 -6.70 6.78 7.80
C THR A 205 -8.01 6.96 8.59
N ALA A 206 -8.27 6.15 9.63
CA ALA A 206 -9.42 6.36 10.53
C ALA A 206 -9.27 7.59 11.43
N PHE A 207 -8.06 8.13 11.55
CA PHE A 207 -7.74 9.42 12.14
C PHE A 207 -7.09 10.32 11.07
N PRO A 208 -7.90 10.93 10.19
CA PRO A 208 -7.41 11.71 9.05
C PRO A 208 -6.94 13.12 9.44
N ASP A 209 -5.91 13.20 10.28
CA ASP A 209 -5.35 14.43 10.86
C ASP A 209 -4.46 15.26 9.92
N CYS A 210 -4.12 14.76 8.73
CA CYS A 210 -3.45 15.54 7.68
C CYS A 210 -4.14 15.41 6.32
N ASN A 211 -3.71 16.23 5.36
CA ASN A 211 -4.13 16.17 3.97
C ASN A 211 -4.10 14.76 3.35
N HIS A 212 -3.01 14.01 3.49
CA HIS A 212 -2.88 12.66 2.96
C HIS A 212 -3.83 11.66 3.63
N GLY A 213 -4.04 11.79 4.94
CA GLY A 213 -4.99 10.96 5.69
C GLY A 213 -6.43 11.23 5.25
N MET A 214 -6.79 12.51 5.12
CA MET A 214 -8.11 12.94 4.66
C MET A 214 -8.36 12.57 3.18
N ALA A 215 -7.34 12.70 2.32
CA ALA A 215 -7.42 12.26 0.94
C ALA A 215 -7.59 10.74 0.82
N MET A 216 -6.85 9.98 1.63
CA MET A 216 -6.99 8.53 1.68
C MET A 216 -8.37 8.11 2.20
N LEU A 217 -8.94 8.84 3.17
CA LEU A 217 -10.32 8.61 3.61
C LEU A 217 -11.31 8.80 2.45
N GLY A 218 -11.24 9.93 1.74
CA GLY A 218 -12.09 10.20 0.58
C GLY A 218 -11.99 9.13 -0.52
N LEU A 219 -10.79 8.61 -0.77
CA LEU A 219 -10.56 7.50 -1.69
C LEU A 219 -11.22 6.20 -1.21
N VAL A 220 -11.03 5.83 0.06
CA VAL A 220 -11.61 4.61 0.64
C VAL A 220 -13.14 4.69 0.61
N GLU A 221 -13.73 5.84 0.98
CA GLU A 221 -15.17 6.07 0.88
C GLU A 221 -15.68 5.88 -0.54
N LEU A 222 -14.99 6.46 -1.53
CA LEU A 222 -15.37 6.37 -2.94
C LEU A 222 -15.37 4.92 -3.43
N LEU A 223 -14.32 4.16 -3.11
CA LEU A 223 -14.20 2.77 -3.54
C LEU A 223 -15.20 1.86 -2.84
N VAL A 224 -15.45 2.07 -1.55
CA VAL A 224 -16.46 1.31 -0.80
C VAL A 224 -17.87 1.63 -1.30
N TYR A 225 -18.17 2.91 -1.59
CA TYR A 225 -19.42 3.33 -2.20
C TYR A 225 -19.68 2.63 -3.53
N GLN A 226 -18.63 2.45 -4.34
CA GLN A 226 -18.66 1.72 -5.60
C GLN A 226 -18.57 0.20 -5.47
N ASN A 227 -18.61 -0.34 -4.24
CA ASN A 227 -18.57 -1.77 -3.93
C ASN A 227 -17.31 -2.50 -4.41
N TYR A 228 -16.16 -1.84 -4.45
CA TYR A 228 -14.89 -2.53 -4.68
C TYR A 228 -14.62 -3.55 -3.56
N SER A 229 -13.92 -4.63 -3.90
CA SER A 229 -13.45 -5.62 -2.92
C SER A 229 -12.41 -4.98 -2.00
N THR A 230 -12.29 -5.49 -0.77
CA THR A 230 -11.29 -5.02 0.18
C THR A 230 -9.87 -5.12 -0.38
N ASP A 231 -9.56 -6.22 -1.08
CA ASP A 231 -8.26 -6.41 -1.78
C ASP A 231 -7.99 -5.30 -2.81
N ASN A 232 -8.97 -4.99 -3.67
CA ASN A 232 -8.81 -3.91 -4.65
C ASN A 232 -8.66 -2.54 -3.98
N ILE A 233 -9.32 -2.32 -2.84
CA ILE A 233 -9.19 -1.07 -2.08
C ILE A 233 -7.77 -0.90 -1.55
N TYR A 234 -7.20 -1.93 -0.93
CA TYR A 234 -5.82 -1.86 -0.42
C TYR A 234 -4.79 -1.75 -1.54
N LYS A 235 -4.97 -2.44 -2.68
CA LYS A 235 -4.12 -2.27 -3.87
C LYS A 235 -4.16 -0.83 -4.40
N THR A 236 -5.37 -0.25 -4.44
CA THR A 236 -5.57 1.13 -4.88
C THR A 236 -4.95 2.13 -3.90
N ALA A 237 -5.17 1.94 -2.60
CA ALA A 237 -4.57 2.77 -1.56
C ALA A 237 -3.03 2.71 -1.61
N LEU A 238 -2.46 1.54 -1.87
CA LEU A 238 -1.02 1.37 -2.04
C LEU A 238 -0.53 2.17 -3.25
N ALA A 239 -1.21 2.07 -4.39
CA ALA A 239 -0.88 2.85 -5.58
C ALA A 239 -0.84 4.37 -5.32
N PHE A 240 -1.84 4.90 -4.61
CA PHE A 240 -1.89 6.31 -4.25
C PHE A 240 -0.78 6.72 -3.29
N ASN A 241 -0.59 5.98 -2.19
CA ASN A 241 0.47 6.28 -1.25
C ASN A 241 1.87 6.17 -1.90
N SER A 242 2.10 5.16 -2.74
CA SER A 242 3.32 5.01 -3.55
C SER A 242 3.63 6.25 -4.37
N MET A 243 2.62 6.87 -4.98
CA MET A 243 2.79 8.07 -5.79
C MET A 243 2.95 9.35 -4.96
N TRP A 244 2.33 9.41 -3.77
CA TRP A 244 2.49 10.54 -2.85
C TRP A 244 3.81 10.50 -2.08
N PHE A 245 4.37 9.31 -1.86
CA PHE A 245 5.63 9.10 -1.14
C PHE A 245 6.61 8.17 -1.87
N PRO A 246 7.05 8.48 -3.11
CA PRO A 246 7.79 7.52 -3.92
C PRO A 246 9.03 6.95 -3.24
N GLN A 247 9.83 7.81 -2.62
CA GLN A 247 11.04 7.39 -1.92
C GLN A 247 10.75 6.43 -0.76
N THR A 248 9.69 6.67 0.01
CA THR A 248 9.30 5.77 1.11
C THR A 248 8.99 4.38 0.58
N TYR A 249 8.24 4.27 -0.51
CA TYR A 249 7.88 2.96 -1.06
C TYR A 249 9.05 2.28 -1.78
N TRP A 250 10.02 3.04 -2.32
CA TRP A 250 11.30 2.48 -2.77
C TRP A 250 12.10 1.88 -1.62
N ASP A 251 12.22 2.60 -0.50
CA ASP A 251 12.92 2.13 0.70
C ASP A 251 12.25 0.88 1.31
N ILE A 252 10.91 0.86 1.37
CA ILE A 252 10.16 -0.31 1.83
C ILE A 252 10.39 -1.50 0.89
N ALA A 253 10.36 -1.31 -0.43
CA ALA A 253 10.63 -2.37 -1.39
C ALA A 253 12.06 -2.90 -1.31
N TYR A 254 13.03 -2.01 -1.09
CA TYR A 254 14.42 -2.38 -0.83
C TYR A 254 14.55 -3.24 0.44
N HIS A 255 13.90 -2.84 1.52
CA HIS A 255 13.87 -3.61 2.77
C HIS A 255 13.32 -5.02 2.54
N PHE A 256 12.20 -5.17 1.82
CA PHE A 256 11.67 -6.49 1.51
C PHE A 256 12.63 -7.31 0.64
N GLU A 257 13.24 -6.71 -0.38
CA GLU A 257 14.19 -7.39 -1.26
C GLU A 257 15.39 -7.95 -0.48
N LYS A 258 15.93 -7.15 0.46
CA LYS A 258 17.03 -7.54 1.36
C LYS A 258 16.67 -8.60 2.38
N ASN A 259 15.39 -8.69 2.74
CA ASN A 259 14.86 -9.72 3.62
C ASN A 259 14.26 -10.91 2.82
N GLU A 260 14.73 -11.12 1.59
CA GLU A 260 14.35 -12.24 0.73
C GLU A 260 12.84 -12.35 0.41
N LYS A 261 12.12 -11.23 0.53
CA LYS A 261 10.70 -11.13 0.21
C LYS A 261 10.49 -10.34 -1.09
N ASP A 262 9.75 -10.96 -2.01
CA ASP A 262 9.39 -10.32 -3.28
C ASP A 262 8.28 -9.29 -3.04
N TYR A 263 8.60 -7.99 -3.16
CA TYR A 263 7.68 -6.88 -2.88
C TYR A 263 6.34 -7.02 -3.62
N SER A 264 6.36 -7.41 -4.89
CA SER A 264 5.15 -7.66 -5.70
C SER A 264 4.21 -8.74 -5.15
N LYS A 265 4.68 -9.60 -4.25
CA LYS A 265 3.91 -10.67 -3.60
C LYS A 265 3.54 -10.34 -2.14
N VAL A 266 4.06 -9.25 -1.58
CA VAL A 266 3.70 -8.83 -0.23
C VAL A 266 2.27 -8.27 -0.25
N PRO A 267 1.38 -8.71 0.66
CA PRO A 267 0.03 -8.17 0.74
C PRO A 267 0.04 -6.65 0.91
N PRO A 268 -0.76 -5.88 0.14
CA PRO A 268 -0.81 -4.42 0.27
C PRO A 268 -1.17 -3.94 1.68
N GLN A 269 -1.95 -4.72 2.43
CA GLN A 269 -2.26 -4.49 3.84
C GLN A 269 -1.02 -4.49 4.74
N GLU A 270 -0.05 -5.40 4.46
CA GLU A 270 1.21 -5.46 5.20
C GLU A 270 2.04 -4.21 4.88
N ILE A 271 2.18 -3.87 3.60
CA ILE A 271 2.94 -2.68 3.17
C ILE A 271 2.34 -1.39 3.75
N LEU A 272 1.01 -1.24 3.72
CA LEU A 272 0.28 -0.08 4.23
C LEU A 272 0.13 -0.05 5.75
N SER A 273 0.54 -1.10 6.45
CA SER A 273 0.37 -1.22 7.89
C SER A 273 1.17 -0.18 8.66
N LYS A 274 0.86 -0.06 9.96
CA LYS A 274 1.62 0.75 10.90
C LYS A 274 3.12 0.43 10.89
N THR A 275 3.48 -0.83 10.70
CA THR A 275 4.87 -1.31 10.76
C THR A 275 5.74 -0.72 9.66
N PHE A 276 5.21 -0.58 8.45
CA PHE A 276 5.98 -0.17 7.28
C PHE A 276 5.65 1.25 6.84
N SER A 277 4.36 1.62 6.85
CA SER A 277 3.89 2.89 6.29
C SER A 277 3.55 3.95 7.34
N SER A 278 3.68 3.74 8.66
CA SER A 278 3.56 4.88 9.61
C SER A 278 4.87 5.66 9.69
N ALA A 279 4.85 6.91 10.14
CA ALA A 279 6.07 7.71 10.35
C ALA A 279 7.11 6.97 11.21
N MET A 280 6.69 6.34 12.31
CA MET A 280 7.59 5.60 13.19
C MET A 280 8.07 4.30 12.58
N GLY A 281 7.21 3.59 11.84
CA GLY A 281 7.56 2.37 11.13
C GLY A 281 8.58 2.62 10.02
N TYR A 282 8.29 3.59 9.16
CA TYR A 282 9.18 4.01 8.10
C TYR A 282 10.52 4.54 8.63
N ALA A 283 10.55 5.27 9.75
CA ALA A 283 11.80 5.74 10.34
C ALA A 283 12.76 4.61 10.74
N VAL A 284 12.29 3.38 10.95
CA VAL A 284 13.15 2.19 11.15
C VAL A 284 13.76 1.76 9.82
N ILE A 285 12.93 1.65 8.77
CA ILE A 285 13.33 1.24 7.42
C ILE A 285 14.31 2.25 6.81
N GLN A 286 14.05 3.55 7.00
CA GLN A 286 14.89 4.61 6.47
C GLN A 286 16.34 4.54 7.00
N ARG A 287 16.56 4.03 8.22
CA ARG A 287 17.93 3.86 8.74
C ARG A 287 18.69 2.76 7.98
N GLU A 288 18.00 1.69 7.61
CA GLU A 288 18.54 0.62 6.78
C GLU A 288 18.79 1.11 5.34
N ALA A 289 17.85 1.86 4.77
CA ALA A 289 17.93 2.40 3.42
C ALA A 289 18.83 3.65 3.28
N SER A 290 19.32 4.23 4.39
CA SER A 290 20.07 5.50 4.41
C SER A 290 21.38 5.48 3.60
N ILE A 291 21.88 4.29 3.27
CA ILE A 291 23.08 4.07 2.44
C ILE A 291 22.76 4.01 0.93
N VAL A 292 21.49 4.03 0.55
CA VAL A 292 21.05 3.86 -0.84
C VAL A 292 20.89 5.22 -1.51
N GLU A 293 21.61 5.42 -2.61
CA GLU A 293 21.39 6.55 -3.52
C GLU A 293 20.43 6.13 -4.63
N TRP A 294 19.16 6.53 -4.49
CA TRP A 294 18.14 6.22 -5.50
C TRP A 294 18.38 6.98 -6.81
N PRO A 295 18.36 6.29 -7.97
CA PRO A 295 18.43 6.94 -9.26
C PRO A 295 17.32 7.99 -9.45
N GLY A 296 17.69 9.20 -9.92
CA GLY A 296 16.72 10.20 -10.37
C GLY A 296 15.92 10.91 -9.26
N VAL A 297 16.36 10.89 -8.00
CA VAL A 297 15.70 11.66 -6.92
C VAL A 297 15.83 13.16 -7.17
N GLN A 298 14.73 13.80 -7.54
CA GLN A 298 14.49 15.19 -7.17
C GLN A 298 13.77 15.20 -5.82
N LYS A 299 14.29 15.93 -4.84
CA LYS A 299 13.65 16.11 -3.52
C LYS A 299 12.30 16.82 -3.71
N SER A 300 11.19 16.10 -3.85
CA SER A 300 9.85 16.70 -3.81
C SER A 300 9.34 16.70 -2.37
N GLY A 301 9.29 17.88 -1.77
CA GLY A 301 8.79 18.09 -0.42
C GLY A 301 7.27 17.87 -0.34
N GLY A 302 6.84 16.88 0.44
CA GLY A 302 5.43 16.65 0.79
C GLY A 302 5.00 17.62 1.89
N GLY A 303 4.69 18.86 1.52
CA GLY A 303 4.10 19.82 2.44
C GLY A 303 2.72 19.37 2.95
N CYS A 304 2.38 19.71 4.19
CA CYS A 304 1.09 19.40 4.81
C CYS A 304 0.05 20.54 4.64
N SER A 305 0.34 21.54 3.80
CA SER A 305 -0.51 22.70 3.54
C SER A 305 -0.79 22.83 2.03
N ALA A 306 -1.99 23.27 1.67
CA ALA A 306 -2.35 23.69 0.31
C ALA A 306 -2.93 25.09 0.35
#